data_AF-A0A7K3VU41-F1
#
_entry.id   AF-A0A7K3VU41-F1
#
_cell.length_a   1.000
_cell.length_b   1.000
_cell.length_c   1.000
_cell.angle_alpha   90.00
_cell.angle_beta   90.00
_cell.angle_gamma   90.00
#
_symmetry.space_group_name_H-M   'P 1'
#
loop_
_entity.id
_entity.type
_entity.pdbx_description
1 polymer ?
#
loop_
_entity_poly.entity_id
_entity_poly.type
_entity_poly.pdbx_seq_one_letter_code
_entity_poly.pdbx_strand_id
1 'polypeptide(L)'
;MVWRETGIMDERLRFVGECLASEETMTALCAAYGISRKTGYKWLERYRALGPAGLIDLPRAPLEHGRATAAELVARIVAEKEANPQWGPKKVLAR
;
A
#
# COMPACT_ATOMS: atom_id res chain seq x y z
N MET A 1 -15.17 -31.07 -3.32
CA MET A 1 -13.89 -30.35 -3.49
C MET A 1 -13.57 -29.69 -2.15
N VAL A 2 -12.45 -30.05 -1.49
CA VAL A 2 -12.23 -29.84 -0.04
C VAL A 2 -11.21 -28.73 0.27
N TRP A 3 -10.88 -27.91 -0.72
CA TRP A 3 -9.87 -26.88 -0.56
C TRP A 3 -10.55 -25.53 -0.35
N ARG A 4 -10.18 -24.86 0.76
CA ARG A 4 -10.51 -23.46 0.98
C ARG A 4 -9.48 -22.62 0.26
N GLU A 5 -9.84 -22.10 -0.90
CA GLU A 5 -9.15 -20.94 -1.47
C GLU A 5 -9.54 -19.74 -0.61
N THR A 6 -8.66 -19.33 0.29
CA THR A 6 -8.80 -18.04 0.98
C THR A 6 -7.86 -17.03 0.35
N GLY A 7 -8.37 -15.86 -0.01
CA GLY A 7 -7.53 -14.76 -0.43
C GLY A 7 -6.70 -14.22 0.74
N ILE A 8 -5.58 -13.56 0.42
CA ILE A 8 -4.74 -12.88 1.42
C ILE A 8 -5.57 -11.92 2.29
N MET A 9 -6.56 -11.25 1.70
CA MET A 9 -7.44 -10.33 2.43
C MET A 9 -8.33 -11.05 3.44
N ASP A 10 -8.84 -12.23 3.07
CA ASP A 10 -9.71 -13.03 3.95
C ASP A 10 -8.93 -13.54 5.16
N GLU A 11 -7.67 -13.96 4.96
CA GLU A 11 -6.79 -14.35 6.07
C GLU A 11 -6.49 -13.18 7.00
N ARG A 12 -6.21 -11.98 6.45
CA ARG A 12 -5.98 -10.76 7.25
C ARG A 12 -7.21 -10.38 8.06
N LEU A 13 -8.40 -10.45 7.47
CA LEU A 13 -9.66 -10.17 8.15
C LEU A 13 -9.93 -11.18 9.27
N ARG A 14 -9.68 -12.47 9.03
CA ARG A 14 -9.83 -13.52 10.05
C ARG A 14 -8.91 -13.29 11.24
N PHE A 15 -7.62 -13.02 10.96
CA PHE A 15 -6.63 -12.71 12.00
C PHE A 15 -7.09 -11.55 12.89
N VAL A 16 -7.57 -10.46 12.29
CA VAL A 16 -8.04 -9.31 13.06
C VAL A 16 -9.34 -9.61 13.80
N GLY A 17 -10.26 -10.36 13.21
CA GLY A 17 -11.47 -10.83 13.88
C GLY A 17 -11.16 -11.59 15.16
N GLU A 18 -10.21 -12.53 15.11
CA GLU A 18 -9.75 -13.28 16.28
C GLU A 18 -9.02 -12.38 17.30
N CYS A 19 -8.22 -11.42 16.84
CA CYS A 19 -7.62 -10.41 17.72
C CYS A 19 -8.67 -9.57 18.47
N LEU A 20 -9.80 -9.25 17.83
CA LEU A 20 -10.87 -8.45 18.43
C LEU A 20 -11.72 -9.28 19.41
N ALA A 21 -11.95 -10.55 19.10
CA ALA A 21 -12.61 -11.49 20.02
C ALA A 21 -11.84 -11.63 21.35
N SER A 22 -10.52 -11.39 21.34
CA SER A 22 -9.65 -11.41 22.54
C SER A 22 -9.64 -12.75 23.28
N GLU A 23 -9.95 -13.84 22.56
CA GLU A 23 -9.96 -15.21 23.11
C GLU A 23 -8.54 -15.78 23.25
N GLU A 24 -7.63 -15.32 22.40
CA GLU A 24 -6.24 -15.77 22.33
C GLU A 24 -5.27 -14.60 22.47
N THR A 25 -4.07 -14.88 22.96
CA THR A 25 -3.03 -13.85 23.06
C THR A 25 -2.49 -13.47 21.67
N MET A 26 -2.06 -12.21 21.51
CA MET A 26 -1.40 -11.75 20.28
C MET A 26 -0.23 -12.66 19.86
N THR A 27 0.52 -13.21 20.82
CA THR A 27 1.62 -14.13 20.56
C THR A 27 1.13 -15.45 19.94
N ALA A 28 0.07 -16.05 20.51
CA ALA A 28 -0.50 -17.31 20.03
C ALA A 28 -1.12 -17.14 18.63
N LEU A 29 -1.89 -16.06 18.43
CA LEU A 29 -2.49 -15.74 17.13
C LEU A 29 -1.41 -15.50 16.06
N CYS A 30 -0.38 -14.72 16.35
CA CYS A 30 0.70 -14.49 15.39
C CYS A 30 1.44 -15.78 15.01
N ALA A 31 1.65 -16.69 15.97
CA ALA A 31 2.24 -17.99 15.71
C ALA A 31 1.35 -18.87 14.83
N ALA A 32 0.04 -18.91 15.10
CA ALA A 32 -0.94 -19.66 14.31
C ALA A 32 -1.04 -19.18 12.86
N TYR A 33 -0.92 -17.87 12.63
CA TYR A 33 -0.96 -17.25 11.31
C TYR A 33 0.41 -17.12 10.63
N GLY A 34 1.50 -17.59 11.27
CA GLY A 34 2.85 -17.53 10.70
C GLY A 34 3.37 -16.11 10.47
N ILE A 35 2.89 -15.11 11.24
CA ILE A 35 3.31 -13.71 11.13
C ILE A 35 4.10 -13.26 12.35
N SER A 36 4.91 -12.21 12.19
CA SER A 36 5.56 -11.58 13.33
C SER A 36 4.54 -10.80 14.18
N ARG A 37 4.78 -10.72 15.50
CA ARG A 37 3.99 -9.86 16.42
C ARG A 37 3.93 -8.41 15.96
N LYS A 38 5.02 -7.89 15.37
CA LYS A 38 5.08 -6.53 14.79
C LYS A 38 4.06 -6.36 13.67
N THR A 39 3.91 -7.36 12.80
CA THR A 39 2.89 -7.38 11.74
C THR A 39 1.50 -7.44 12.34
N GLY A 40 1.28 -8.32 13.33
CA GLY A 40 0.00 -8.48 14.01
C GLY A 40 -0.51 -7.18 14.63
N TYR A 41 0.32 -6.51 15.45
CA TYR A 41 -0.03 -5.21 16.04
C TYR A 41 -0.33 -4.15 14.98
N LYS A 42 0.49 -4.08 13.93
CA LYS A 42 0.30 -3.13 12.82
C LYS A 42 -1.04 -3.35 12.10
N TRP A 43 -1.42 -4.60 11.84
CA TRP A 43 -2.71 -4.90 11.20
C TRP A 43 -3.89 -4.55 12.10
N LEU A 44 -3.82 -4.90 13.39
CA LEU A 44 -4.86 -4.55 14.36
C LEU A 44 -5.04 -3.04 14.52
N GLU A 45 -3.93 -2.29 14.63
CA GLU A 45 -3.95 -0.83 14.70
C GLU A 45 -4.58 -0.20 13.46
N ARG A 46 -4.16 -0.63 12.26
CA ARG A 46 -4.72 -0.14 10.99
C ARG A 46 -6.18 -0.46 10.84
N TYR A 47 -6.61 -1.65 11.24
CA TYR A 47 -8.02 -2.02 11.19
C TYR A 47 -8.85 -1.17 12.15
N ARG A 48 -8.37 -0.89 13.36
CA ARG A 48 -9.07 0.01 14.28
C ARG A 48 -9.22 1.43 13.72
N ALA A 49 -8.24 1.90 12.95
CA ALA A 49 -8.27 3.24 12.36
C ALA A 49 -9.10 3.34 11.07
N LEU A 50 -9.04 2.32 10.21
CA LEU A 50 -9.53 2.39 8.81
C LEU A 50 -10.51 1.26 8.44
N GLY A 51 -10.84 0.38 9.38
CA GLY A 51 -11.60 -0.84 9.11
C GLY A 51 -10.88 -1.78 8.14
N PRO A 52 -11.63 -2.56 7.34
CA PRO A 52 -11.06 -3.47 6.33
C PRO A 52 -10.07 -2.80 5.36
N ALA A 53 -10.27 -1.52 5.03
CA ALA A 53 -9.37 -0.78 4.14
C ALA A 53 -7.94 -0.67 4.69
N GLY A 54 -7.77 -0.70 6.01
CA GLY A 54 -6.45 -0.68 6.67
C GLY A 54 -5.61 -1.94 6.44
N LEU A 55 -6.22 -3.02 5.94
CA LEU A 55 -5.56 -4.29 5.65
C LEU A 55 -5.11 -4.42 4.20
N ILE A 56 -5.40 -3.43 3.35
CA ILE A 56 -4.90 -3.35 1.98
C ILE A 56 -3.39 -3.07 2.00
N ASP A 57 -2.67 -3.66 1.04
CA ASP A 57 -1.27 -3.34 0.84
C ASP A 57 -1.09 -1.89 0.45
N LEU A 58 -0.28 -1.17 1.22
CA LEU A 58 0.12 0.19 0.88
C LEU A 58 1.24 0.17 -0.16
N PRO A 59 1.37 1.25 -0.95
CA PRO A 59 2.50 1.42 -1.85
C PRO A 59 3.83 1.17 -1.12
N ARG A 60 4.70 0.38 -1.73
CA ARG A 60 6.06 0.12 -1.20
C ARG A 60 7.06 1.21 -1.57
N ALA A 61 6.70 2.07 -2.52
CA ALA A 61 7.53 3.19 -2.95
C ALA A 61 7.40 4.38 -1.99
N PRO A 62 8.46 5.21 -1.85
CA PRO A 62 8.34 6.50 -1.18
C PRO A 62 7.21 7.33 -1.80
N LEU A 63 6.43 8.01 -0.96
CA LEU A 63 5.41 8.96 -1.43
C LEU A 63 6.06 10.14 -2.17
N GLU A 64 7.19 10.60 -1.65
CA GLU A 64 8.02 11.61 -2.27
C GLU A 64 9.44 11.08 -2.43
N HIS A 65 9.93 11.08 -3.66
CA HIS A 65 11.31 10.71 -3.95
C HIS A 65 12.19 11.97 -3.84
N GLY A 66 13.28 11.93 -3.07
CA GLY A 66 14.15 13.11 -2.89
C GLY A 66 14.83 13.62 -4.17
N ARG A 67 14.77 12.84 -5.25
CA ARG A 67 15.22 13.22 -6.60
C ARG A 67 14.06 13.45 -7.58
N ALA A 68 12.84 13.58 -7.08
CA ALA A 68 11.69 13.91 -7.90
C ALA A 68 11.88 15.28 -8.55
N THR A 69 11.45 15.41 -9.81
CA THR A 69 11.45 16.71 -10.49
C THR A 69 10.36 17.58 -9.87
N ALA A 70 10.65 18.86 -9.63
CA ALA A 70 9.69 19.80 -9.04
C ALA A 70 8.37 19.80 -9.85
N ALA A 71 7.23 19.79 -9.15
CA ALA A 71 5.91 19.64 -9.77
C ALA A 71 5.64 20.70 -10.85
N GLU A 72 6.07 21.95 -10.61
CA GLU A 72 5.96 23.04 -11.57
C GLU A 72 6.74 22.77 -12.86
N LEU A 73 7.94 22.19 -12.76
CA LEU A 73 8.75 21.85 -13.93
C LEU A 73 8.13 20.68 -14.71
N VAL A 74 7.58 19.68 -14.01
CA VAL A 74 6.84 18.58 -14.65
C VAL A 74 5.64 19.14 -15.42
N ALA A 75 4.84 20.03 -14.80
CA ALA A 75 3.69 20.64 -15.46
C ALA A 75 4.09 21.42 -16.72
N ARG A 76 5.20 22.18 -16.68
CA ARG A 76 5.73 22.88 -17.86
C ARG A 76 6.16 21.92 -18.97
N ILE A 77 6.91 20.87 -18.63
CA ILE A 77 7.37 19.86 -19.60
C ILE A 77 6.17 19.17 -20.27
N VAL A 78 5.15 18.81 -19.49
CA VAL A 78 3.93 18.16 -20.01
C VAL A 78 3.19 19.11 -20.93
N ALA A 79 2.94 20.35 -20.50
CA ALA A 79 2.22 21.34 -21.32
C ALA A 79 2.93 21.60 -22.66
N GLU A 80 4.26 21.74 -22.65
CA GLU A 80 5.06 21.95 -23.87
C GLU A 80 5.02 20.73 -24.79
N LYS A 81 5.02 19.52 -24.23
CA LYS A 81 4.90 18.28 -24.98
C LYS A 81 3.50 18.09 -25.58
N GLU A 82 2.45 18.47 -24.86
CA GLU A 82 1.08 18.43 -25.35
C GLU A 82 0.83 19.46 -26.45
N ALA A 83 1.38 20.67 -26.32
CA ALA A 83 1.33 21.70 -27.35
C ALA A 83 2.12 21.30 -28.61
N ASN A 84 3.21 20.53 -28.44
CA ASN A 84 4.07 20.09 -29.54
C ASN A 84 4.30 18.56 -29.54
N PRO A 85 3.29 17.74 -29.92
CA PRO A 85 3.37 16.28 -29.79
C PRO A 85 4.53 15.63 -30.54
N GLN A 86 4.94 16.19 -31.68
CA GLN A 86 6.05 15.65 -32.48
C GLN A 86 7.45 16.03 -31.95
N TRP A 87 7.55 16.91 -30.95
CA TRP A 87 8.85 17.35 -30.44
C TRP A 87 9.49 16.30 -29.54
N GLY A 88 10.77 16.02 -29.80
CA GLY A 88 11.59 15.20 -28.92
C GLY A 88 12.06 15.96 -27.67
N PRO A 89 12.59 15.26 -26.65
CA PRO A 89 12.93 15.84 -25.36
C PRO A 89 13.87 17.07 -25.43
N LYS A 90 14.85 17.06 -26.35
CA LYS A 90 15.77 18.19 -26.53
C LYS A 90 15.07 19.47 -27.00
N LYS A 91 14.00 19.35 -27.79
CA LYS A 91 13.22 20.50 -28.27
C LYS A 91 12.28 21.02 -27.19
N VAL A 92 11.68 20.11 -26.43
CA VAL A 92 10.86 20.46 -25.25
C VAL A 92 11.68 21.19 -24.19
N LEU A 93 12.94 20.77 -23.96
CA LEU A 93 13.84 21.44 -23.01
C LEU A 93 14.31 22.83 -23.48
N ALA A 94 14.32 23.07 -24.80
CA ALA A 94 14.80 24.33 -25.37
C ALA A 94 13.78 25.48 -25.27
N ARG A 95 12.59 25.23 -24.70
CA ARG A 95 11.49 26.18 -24.45
C ARG A 95 11.17 26.19 -22.95
#